data_AF-A0A3M1N0M4-F1
#
_entry.id   AF-A0A3M1N0M4-F1
#
_cell.length_a   1.000
_cell.length_b   1.000
_cell.length_c   1.000
_cell.angle_alpha   90.00
_cell.angle_beta   90.00
_cell.angle_gamma   90.00
#
_symmetry.space_group_name_H-M   'P 1'
#
loop_
_entity.id
_entity.type
_entity.pdbx_description
1 polymer ?
#
loop_
_entity_poly.entity_id
_entity_poly.type
_entity_poly.pdbx_seq_one_letter_code
_entity_poly.pdbx_strand_id
1 'polypeptide(L)'
;KYLKSVVSLGFPGETTEEKMRGSVFTLIPSARSAEERQPGVTYPEIVQESVQVIECTWDQSAPQFCNEETEEIHFVLQIDKIVMQKRWWQALLGGKRFPRLPISYGFRNNINFWFAHHGRPYALRMPASKGIDVNTIKWAVTRYDPSIPWQEEAYAKLVKIPRVFIGKVVAQIIEVARAEGVTEITPEFLDRVRDKRAQQEGRRLR
;
A
#
# COMPACT_ATOMS: atom_id res chain seq x y z
N LYS A 1 -12.89 -8.77 8.13
CA LYS A 1 -12.62 -9.44 6.83
C LYS A 1 -12.12 -8.44 5.79
N TYR A 2 -12.92 -7.43 5.42
CA TYR A 2 -12.58 -6.47 4.36
C TYR A 2 -11.27 -5.70 4.60
N LEU A 3 -11.06 -5.11 5.79
CA LEU A 3 -9.81 -4.40 6.11
C LEU A 3 -8.55 -5.27 6.00
N LYS A 4 -8.63 -6.56 6.36
CA LYS A 4 -7.51 -7.52 6.17
C LYS A 4 -7.16 -7.68 4.68
N SER A 5 -8.18 -7.72 3.82
CA SER A 5 -8.00 -7.83 2.38
C SER A 5 -7.44 -6.54 1.78
N VAL A 6 -7.93 -5.37 2.20
CA VAL A 6 -7.39 -4.06 1.74
C VAL A 6 -5.90 -3.95 2.05
N VAL A 7 -5.50 -4.29 3.29
CA VAL A 7 -4.08 -4.28 3.68
C VAL A 7 -3.26 -5.26 2.85
N SER A 8 -3.80 -6.45 2.55
CA SER A 8 -3.14 -7.42 1.68
C SER A 8 -2.96 -6.93 0.25
N LEU A 9 -3.97 -6.24 -0.32
CA LEU A 9 -3.92 -5.70 -1.69
C LEU A 9 -2.95 -4.51 -1.82
N GLY A 10 -2.78 -3.74 -0.74
CA GLY A 10 -1.82 -2.64 -0.67
C GLY A 10 -0.36 -3.07 -0.56
N PHE A 11 -0.06 -4.37 -0.51
CA PHE A 11 1.30 -4.86 -0.40
C PHE A 11 2.07 -4.67 -1.73
N PRO A 12 3.27 -4.06 -1.73
CA PRO A 12 4.08 -3.91 -2.94
C PRO A 12 4.73 -5.25 -3.33
N GLY A 13 5.06 -5.43 -4.61
CA GLY A 13 5.84 -6.56 -5.11
C GLY A 13 5.05 -7.74 -5.70
N GLU A 14 3.74 -7.81 -5.50
CA GLU A 14 2.85 -8.75 -6.19
C GLU A 14 2.26 -8.09 -7.46
N THR A 15 2.08 -8.87 -8.54
CA THR A 15 1.37 -8.37 -9.73
C THR A 15 -0.11 -8.14 -9.43
N THR A 16 -0.80 -7.41 -10.31
CA THR A 16 -2.25 -7.19 -10.20
C THR A 16 -3.01 -8.52 -10.16
N GLU A 17 -2.66 -9.48 -11.02
CA GLU A 17 -3.32 -10.79 -11.09
C GLU A 17 -3.15 -11.59 -9.79
N GLU A 18 -1.95 -11.55 -9.21
CA GLU A 18 -1.64 -12.22 -7.94
C GLU A 18 -2.43 -11.62 -6.78
N LYS A 19 -2.50 -10.29 -6.72
CA LYS A 19 -3.31 -9.56 -5.73
C LYS A 19 -4.79 -9.91 -5.85
N MET A 20 -5.29 -9.92 -7.08
CA MET A 20 -6.70 -10.16 -7.36
C MET A 20 -7.12 -11.61 -7.05
N ARG A 21 -6.24 -12.60 -7.22
CA ARG A 21 -6.52 -14.00 -6.85
C ARG A 21 -6.86 -14.19 -5.36
N GLY A 22 -6.26 -13.37 -4.50
CA GLY A 22 -6.51 -13.36 -3.06
C GLY A 22 -7.57 -12.36 -2.60
N SER A 23 -8.18 -11.61 -3.52
CA SER A 23 -9.16 -10.59 -3.19
C SER A 23 -10.46 -11.22 -2.70
N VAL A 24 -11.00 -10.68 -1.61
CA VAL A 24 -12.33 -11.08 -1.09
C VAL A 24 -13.47 -10.21 -1.60
N PHE A 25 -13.15 -9.24 -2.47
CA PHE A 25 -14.09 -8.28 -3.01
C PHE A 25 -14.69 -8.78 -4.32
N THR A 26 -15.99 -8.60 -4.46
CA THR A 26 -16.69 -8.92 -5.70
C THR A 26 -16.67 -7.69 -6.60
N LEU A 27 -16.11 -7.83 -7.80
CA LEU A 27 -16.11 -6.77 -8.80
C LEU A 27 -17.33 -6.91 -9.71
N ILE A 28 -18.05 -5.81 -9.90
CA ILE A 28 -19.18 -5.71 -10.82
C ILE A 28 -18.94 -4.59 -11.83
N PRO A 29 -19.52 -4.65 -13.03
CA PRO A 29 -19.37 -3.57 -14.00
C PRO A 29 -19.85 -2.21 -13.47
N SER A 30 -19.30 -1.13 -14.03
CA SER A 30 -19.77 0.24 -13.82
C SER A 30 -21.30 0.33 -13.93
N ALA A 31 -21.92 1.12 -13.06
CA ALA A 31 -23.37 1.31 -13.03
C ALA A 31 -23.85 2.32 -14.09
N ARG A 32 -22.95 2.87 -14.91
CA ARG A 32 -23.29 3.71 -16.06
C ARG A 32 -24.10 2.93 -17.08
N SER A 33 -25.21 3.53 -17.54
CA SER A 33 -26.05 3.01 -18.62
C SER A 33 -25.29 3.01 -19.95
N ALA A 34 -25.88 2.42 -21.00
CA ALA A 34 -25.26 2.39 -22.32
C ALA A 34 -25.08 3.80 -22.89
N GLU A 35 -26.00 4.71 -22.60
CA GLU A 35 -26.01 6.11 -23.06
C GLU A 35 -25.02 6.97 -22.29
N GLU A 36 -24.78 6.67 -21.01
CA GLU A 36 -23.79 7.34 -20.16
C GLU A 36 -22.35 6.92 -20.49
N ARG A 37 -22.15 5.85 -21.27
CA ARG A 37 -20.84 5.32 -21.63
C ARG A 37 -20.32 5.94 -22.92
N GLN A 38 -19.06 6.35 -22.88
CA GLN A 38 -18.35 6.89 -24.02
C GLN A 38 -17.72 5.74 -24.84
N PRO A 39 -17.84 5.77 -26.18
CA PRO A 39 -17.19 4.78 -27.04
C PRO A 39 -15.67 4.76 -26.82
N GLY A 40 -15.10 3.55 -26.74
CA GLY A 40 -13.65 3.36 -26.55
C GLY A 40 -13.14 3.62 -25.12
N VAL A 41 -14.01 4.01 -24.18
CA VAL A 41 -13.62 4.20 -22.77
C VAL A 41 -13.90 2.94 -21.97
N THR A 42 -12.86 2.46 -21.28
CA THR A 42 -12.99 1.37 -20.30
C THR A 42 -13.27 1.95 -18.92
N TYR A 43 -14.37 1.54 -18.32
CA TYR A 43 -14.78 2.02 -17.01
C TYR A 43 -14.28 1.10 -15.90
N PRO A 44 -13.80 1.64 -14.77
CA PRO A 44 -13.42 0.82 -13.61
C PRO A 44 -14.59 -0.03 -13.10
N GLU A 45 -14.28 -1.23 -12.64
CA GLU A 45 -15.25 -2.07 -11.94
C GLU A 45 -15.53 -1.54 -10.53
N ILE A 46 -16.73 -1.84 -10.04
CA ILE A 46 -17.24 -1.44 -8.73
C ILE A 46 -17.03 -2.60 -7.75
N VAL A 47 -16.51 -2.29 -6.56
CA VAL A 47 -16.50 -3.24 -5.44
C VAL A 47 -17.91 -3.32 -4.86
N GLN A 48 -18.60 -4.45 -5.05
CA GLN A 48 -19.99 -4.67 -4.66
C GLN A 48 -20.23 -4.43 -3.16
N GLU A 49 -19.26 -4.78 -2.31
CA GLU A 49 -19.37 -4.63 -0.86
C GLU A 49 -19.26 -3.19 -0.36
N SER A 50 -18.91 -2.24 -1.24
CA SER A 50 -18.83 -0.81 -0.92
C SER A 50 -20.18 -0.25 -0.47
N VAL A 51 -20.18 0.55 0.60
CA VAL A 51 -21.38 1.25 1.07
C VAL A 51 -21.91 2.17 -0.01
N GLN A 52 -21.01 2.95 -0.59
CA GLN A 52 -21.25 3.95 -1.61
C GLN A 52 -20.03 3.98 -2.55
N VAL A 53 -20.29 4.18 -3.84
CA VAL A 53 -19.27 4.44 -4.86
C VAL A 53 -19.69 5.70 -5.61
N ILE A 54 -18.72 6.58 -5.83
CA ILE A 54 -18.91 7.79 -6.63
C ILE A 54 -18.17 7.53 -7.94
N GLU A 55 -18.93 7.39 -9.01
CA GLU A 55 -18.39 7.31 -10.36
C GLU A 55 -18.19 8.73 -10.87
N CYS A 56 -16.94 9.07 -11.21
CA CYS A 56 -16.58 10.40 -11.69
C CYS A 56 -15.92 10.33 -13.06
N THR A 57 -15.96 11.46 -13.76
CA THR A 57 -15.18 11.76 -14.96
C THR A 57 -14.18 12.86 -14.61
N TRP A 58 -12.93 12.69 -15.03
CA TRP A 58 -11.94 13.74 -14.90
C TRP A 58 -12.21 14.84 -15.93
N ASP A 59 -12.50 16.04 -15.46
CA ASP A 59 -12.69 17.21 -16.30
C ASP A 59 -11.32 17.79 -16.69
N GLN A 60 -10.91 17.49 -17.93
CA GLN A 60 -9.66 18.00 -18.51
C GLN A 60 -9.77 19.44 -19.01
N SER A 61 -10.99 19.99 -19.10
CA SER A 61 -11.20 21.38 -19.52
C SER A 61 -10.97 22.37 -18.38
N ALA A 62 -11.09 21.90 -17.13
CA ALA A 62 -10.77 22.68 -15.95
C ALA A 62 -9.25 22.88 -15.84
N PRO A 63 -8.78 24.09 -15.46
CA PRO A 63 -7.36 24.35 -15.29
C PRO A 63 -6.79 23.47 -14.17
N GLN A 64 -5.72 22.75 -14.48
CA GLN A 64 -4.94 22.04 -13.47
C GLN A 64 -4.17 23.09 -12.68
N PHE A 65 -4.43 23.18 -11.38
CA PHE A 65 -3.63 24.03 -10.52
C PHE A 65 -2.45 23.21 -10.01
N CYS A 66 -1.24 23.59 -10.42
CA CYS A 66 -0.01 23.05 -9.87
C CYS A 66 0.57 24.08 -8.92
N ASN A 67 0.72 23.71 -7.65
CA ASN A 67 1.46 24.52 -6.70
C ASN A 67 2.93 24.08 -6.72
N GLU A 68 3.76 24.82 -7.45
CA GLU A 68 5.19 24.50 -7.62
C GLU A 68 5.97 24.47 -6.30
N GLU A 69 5.52 25.18 -5.27
CA GLU A 69 6.18 25.23 -3.96
C GLU A 69 5.90 23.99 -3.11
N THR A 70 4.75 23.33 -3.33
CA THR A 70 4.30 22.16 -2.55
C THR A 70 4.23 20.88 -3.37
N GLU A 71 4.48 20.96 -4.69
CA GLU A 71 4.30 19.88 -5.67
C GLU A 71 2.86 19.33 -5.70
N GLU A 72 1.88 20.11 -5.25
CA GLU A 72 0.46 19.72 -5.25
C GLU A 72 -0.17 19.93 -6.63
N ILE A 73 -0.88 18.90 -7.11
CA ILE A 73 -1.65 18.96 -8.36
C ILE A 73 -3.13 18.85 -8.04
N HIS A 74 -3.90 19.89 -8.37
CA HIS A 74 -5.35 19.88 -8.26
C HIS A 74 -5.98 19.57 -9.62
N PHE A 75 -6.96 18.68 -9.61
CA PHE A 75 -7.77 18.34 -10.77
C PHE A 75 -9.24 18.25 -10.38
N VAL A 76 -10.13 18.47 -11.34
CA VAL A 76 -11.57 18.47 -11.12
C VAL A 76 -12.17 17.12 -11.51
N LEU A 77 -12.89 16.51 -10.58
CA LEU A 77 -13.70 15.32 -10.85
C LEU A 77 -15.17 15.73 -10.93
N GLN A 78 -15.75 15.60 -12.12
CA GLN A 78 -17.19 15.70 -12.30
C GLN A 78 -17.85 14.43 -11.78
N ILE A 79 -18.80 14.57 -10.86
CA ILE A 79 -19.58 13.45 -10.33
C ILE A 79 -20.64 13.08 -11.38
N ASP A 80 -20.53 11.88 -11.94
CA ASP A 80 -21.51 11.37 -12.90
C ASP A 80 -22.62 10.61 -12.19
N LYS A 81 -22.24 9.74 -11.24
CA LYS A 81 -23.18 8.84 -10.59
C LYS A 81 -22.77 8.51 -9.16
N ILE A 82 -23.77 8.45 -8.28
CA ILE A 82 -23.60 7.96 -6.91
C ILE A 82 -24.31 6.61 -6.82
N VAL A 83 -23.52 5.54 -6.73
CA VAL A 83 -24.00 4.18 -6.56
C VAL A 83 -24.02 3.85 -5.08
N MET A 84 -25.14 3.34 -4.57
CA MET A 84 -25.30 3.02 -3.16
C MET A 84 -26.08 1.72 -2.98
N GLN A 85 -25.70 0.92 -1.99
CA GLN A 85 -26.47 -0.29 -1.67
C GLN A 85 -27.89 0.09 -1.25
N LYS A 86 -28.90 -0.65 -1.73
CA LYS A 86 -30.33 -0.39 -1.45
C LYS A 86 -30.63 -0.18 0.03
N ARG A 87 -30.01 -0.96 0.92
CA ARG A 87 -30.16 -0.81 2.39
C ARG A 87 -29.69 0.55 2.92
N TRP A 88 -28.61 1.11 2.37
CA TRP A 88 -28.06 2.39 2.78
C TRP A 88 -28.81 3.55 2.15
N TRP A 89 -29.30 3.38 0.92
CA TRP A 89 -30.25 4.30 0.30
C TRP A 89 -31.54 4.42 1.13
N GLN A 90 -32.13 3.30 1.54
CA GLN A 90 -33.31 3.28 2.41
C GLN A 90 -33.01 3.89 3.80
N ALA A 91 -31.82 3.63 4.35
CA ALA A 91 -31.38 4.23 5.61
C ALA A 91 -31.20 5.75 5.50
N LEU A 92 -30.71 6.24 4.35
CA LEU A 92 -30.58 7.67 4.06
C LEU A 92 -31.94 8.35 3.98
N LEU A 93 -32.90 7.76 3.25
CA LEU A 93 -34.27 8.29 3.14
C LEU A 93 -35.04 8.22 4.47
N GLY A 94 -34.88 7.13 5.22
CA GLY A 94 -35.57 6.94 6.50
C GLY A 94 -34.93 7.64 7.70
N GLY A 95 -33.67 8.06 7.60
CA GLY A 95 -32.88 8.64 8.69
C GLY A 95 -32.50 7.65 9.80
N LYS A 96 -31.65 8.09 10.74
CA LYS A 96 -31.27 7.38 11.99
C LYS A 96 -30.39 6.13 11.85
N ARG A 97 -30.04 5.69 10.65
CA ARG A 97 -29.16 4.53 10.40
C ARG A 97 -27.96 4.95 9.57
N PHE A 98 -26.76 4.60 10.05
CA PHE A 98 -25.51 4.89 9.38
C PHE A 98 -24.62 3.63 9.38
N PRO A 99 -23.87 3.35 8.31
CA PRO A 99 -22.94 2.23 8.29
C PRO A 99 -21.86 2.42 9.35
N ARG A 100 -21.49 1.33 10.04
CA ARG A 100 -20.35 1.32 10.96
C ARG A 100 -19.05 1.37 10.15
N LEU A 101 -18.75 2.54 9.61
CA LEU A 101 -17.52 2.79 8.88
C LEU A 101 -16.48 3.38 9.84
N PRO A 102 -15.19 3.07 9.64
CA PRO A 102 -14.09 3.79 10.27
C PRO A 102 -13.93 5.17 9.62
N ILE A 103 -14.98 5.98 9.63
CA ILE A 103 -14.98 7.36 9.15
C ILE A 103 -14.43 8.22 10.29
N SER A 104 -13.15 8.61 10.19
CA SER A 104 -12.55 9.62 11.06
C SER A 104 -12.87 11.01 10.52
N TYR A 105 -14.09 11.50 10.75
CA TYR A 105 -14.42 12.89 10.45
C TYR A 105 -15.30 13.46 11.55
N GLY A 106 -14.88 14.60 12.09
CA GLY A 106 -15.58 15.38 13.09
C GLY A 106 -16.17 16.65 12.49
N PHE A 107 -17.14 17.22 13.19
CA PHE A 107 -17.79 18.49 12.87
C PHE A 107 -16.92 19.67 13.30
N ARG A 108 -17.06 20.85 12.67
CA ARG A 108 -16.45 22.12 13.09
C ARG A 108 -17.47 23.25 13.13
N ASN A 109 -17.38 24.15 14.12
CA ASN A 109 -17.87 25.53 14.02
C ASN A 109 -16.72 26.56 14.15
N ASN A 110 -17.05 27.85 14.25
CA ASN A 110 -16.12 28.98 14.30
C ASN A 110 -15.06 28.87 15.41
N ILE A 111 -15.28 27.99 16.40
CA ILE A 111 -14.49 27.86 17.63
C ILE A 111 -14.15 26.41 17.99
N ASN A 112 -14.91 25.41 17.55
CA ASN A 112 -14.81 24.03 18.04
C ASN A 112 -14.85 22.99 16.93
N PHE A 113 -14.15 21.88 17.13
CA PHE A 113 -14.38 20.63 16.41
C PHE A 113 -14.93 19.54 17.33
N TRP A 114 -15.86 18.73 16.84
CA TRP A 114 -16.53 17.66 17.54
C TRP A 114 -16.29 16.32 16.85
N PHE A 115 -15.66 15.37 17.54
CA PHE A 115 -15.41 14.02 17.05
C PHE A 115 -16.02 12.99 18.00
N ALA A 116 -16.46 11.85 17.44
CA ALA A 116 -16.74 10.63 18.21
C ALA A 116 -15.48 9.76 18.32
N HIS A 117 -15.29 9.07 19.45
CA HIS A 117 -14.11 8.20 19.64
C HIS A 117 -14.11 7.00 18.67
N HIS A 118 -12.98 6.82 18.00
CA HIS A 118 -12.60 5.53 17.39
C HIS A 118 -12.36 4.48 18.48
N GLY A 119 -12.76 3.23 18.23
CA GLY A 119 -12.32 2.10 19.06
C GLY A 119 -10.79 1.94 19.01
N ARG A 120 -10.18 1.29 20.01
CA ARG A 120 -8.73 1.06 20.04
C ARG A 120 -8.27 0.36 18.75
N PRO A 121 -7.30 0.93 18.00
CA PRO A 121 -6.67 0.25 16.89
C PRO A 121 -6.06 -1.08 17.35
N TYR A 122 -6.16 -2.13 16.54
CA TYR A 122 -5.54 -3.41 16.81
C TYR A 122 -4.70 -3.85 15.61
N ALA A 123 -3.49 -4.33 15.90
CA ALA A 123 -2.58 -4.79 14.87
C ALA A 123 -3.03 -6.17 14.34
N LEU A 124 -3.16 -6.26 13.02
CA LEU A 124 -3.37 -7.53 12.35
C LEU A 124 -2.02 -7.98 11.79
N ARG A 125 -1.53 -9.13 12.28
CA ARG A 125 -0.35 -9.77 11.70
C ARG A 125 -0.65 -10.18 10.26
N MET A 126 0.32 -9.95 9.38
CA MET A 126 0.26 -10.47 8.02
C MET A 126 0.20 -12.00 8.04
N PRO A 127 -0.51 -12.65 7.09
CA PRO A 127 -0.51 -14.11 6.98
C PRO A 127 0.91 -14.63 6.77
N ALA A 128 1.33 -15.60 7.59
CA ALA A 128 2.65 -16.23 7.47
C ALA A 128 2.85 -16.98 6.13
N SER A 129 1.75 -17.30 5.45
CA SER A 129 1.73 -18.01 4.16
C SER A 129 2.18 -17.16 2.97
N LYS A 130 2.19 -15.82 3.10
CA LYS A 130 2.83 -14.95 2.10
C LYS A 130 4.32 -14.91 2.41
N GLY A 131 5.07 -15.81 1.77
CA GLY A 131 6.53 -15.83 1.84
C GLY A 131 7.13 -14.46 1.50
N ILE A 132 8.37 -14.24 1.91
CA ILE A 132 9.09 -13.02 1.57
C ILE A 132 9.46 -13.11 0.09
N ASP A 133 8.70 -12.42 -0.75
CA ASP A 133 9.04 -12.28 -2.16
C ASP A 133 10.30 -11.40 -2.33
N VAL A 134 11.12 -11.72 -3.33
CA VAL A 134 12.38 -11.00 -3.61
C VAL A 134 12.11 -9.52 -3.88
N ASN A 135 10.98 -9.19 -4.51
CA ASN A 135 10.59 -7.80 -4.75
C ASN A 135 10.29 -7.04 -3.46
N THR A 136 9.78 -7.70 -2.42
CA THR A 136 9.57 -7.08 -1.10
C THR A 136 10.90 -6.64 -0.50
N ILE A 137 11.93 -7.48 -0.62
CA ILE A 137 13.26 -7.19 -0.10
C ILE A 137 13.90 -6.07 -0.91
N LYS A 138 13.85 -6.16 -2.25
CA LYS A 138 14.32 -5.11 -3.14
C LYS A 138 13.74 -3.76 -2.75
N TRP A 139 12.42 -3.70 -2.59
CA TRP A 139 11.72 -2.48 -2.16
C TRP A 139 12.13 -2.00 -0.76
N ALA A 140 12.33 -2.92 0.19
CA ALA A 140 12.77 -2.57 1.55
C ALA A 140 14.21 -2.03 1.59
N VAL A 141 15.12 -2.60 0.78
CA VAL A 141 16.53 -2.21 0.69
C VAL A 141 16.67 -0.86 -0.01
N THR A 142 16.01 -0.65 -1.14
CA THR A 142 16.05 0.62 -1.90
C THR A 142 15.58 1.81 -1.05
N ARG A 143 14.63 1.59 -0.13
CA ARG A 143 14.18 2.63 0.81
C ARG A 143 15.19 2.99 1.89
N TYR A 144 16.08 2.07 2.24
CA TYR A 144 17.08 2.29 3.27
C TYR A 144 18.22 3.15 2.74
N ASP A 145 18.73 2.80 1.55
CA ASP A 145 19.74 3.59 0.88
C ASP A 145 19.71 3.34 -0.64
N PRO A 146 19.31 4.33 -1.44
CA PRO A 146 19.30 4.21 -2.90
C PRO A 146 20.69 4.39 -3.53
N SER A 147 21.73 4.77 -2.78
CA SER A 147 23.04 5.15 -3.34
C SER A 147 23.93 3.98 -3.74
N ILE A 148 23.72 2.79 -3.16
CA ILE A 148 24.49 1.58 -3.48
C ILE A 148 23.54 0.58 -4.14
N PRO A 149 23.66 0.29 -5.45
CA PRO A 149 22.88 -0.74 -6.12
C PRO A 149 23.26 -2.15 -5.63
N TRP A 150 22.30 -3.08 -5.66
CA TRP A 150 22.52 -4.49 -5.33
C TRP A 150 22.11 -5.38 -6.49
N GLN A 151 22.82 -6.49 -6.65
CA GLN A 151 22.51 -7.53 -7.63
C GLN A 151 21.25 -8.33 -7.25
N GLU A 152 20.55 -8.86 -8.25
CA GLU A 152 19.28 -9.56 -8.06
C GLU A 152 19.43 -10.80 -7.14
N GLU A 153 20.54 -11.51 -7.32
CA GLU A 153 20.95 -12.71 -6.58
C GLU A 153 21.29 -12.39 -5.11
N ALA A 154 21.69 -11.15 -4.81
CA ALA A 154 21.98 -10.71 -3.45
C ALA A 154 20.70 -10.58 -2.62
N TYR A 155 19.60 -10.11 -3.23
CA TYR A 155 18.29 -10.03 -2.56
C TYR A 155 17.74 -11.42 -2.20
N ALA A 156 17.96 -12.43 -3.05
CA ALA A 156 17.52 -13.80 -2.79
C ALA A 156 18.14 -14.39 -1.50
N LYS A 157 19.37 -14.00 -1.14
CA LYS A 157 20.02 -14.44 0.10
C LYS A 157 19.35 -13.85 1.35
N LEU A 158 18.73 -12.67 1.24
CA LEU A 158 18.04 -12.01 2.35
C LEU A 158 16.65 -12.61 2.63
N VAL A 159 16.06 -13.37 1.70
CA VAL A 159 14.74 -14.05 1.85
C VAL A 159 14.72 -14.97 3.08
N LYS A 160 15.86 -15.57 3.42
CA LYS A 160 15.99 -16.49 4.56
C LYS A 160 16.04 -15.78 5.91
N ILE A 161 16.19 -14.45 5.94
CA ILE A 161 16.34 -13.68 7.17
C ILE A 161 14.95 -13.31 7.72
N PRO A 162 14.65 -13.54 9.02
CA PRO A 162 13.39 -13.12 9.60
C PRO A 162 13.19 -11.59 9.49
N ARG A 163 11.97 -11.17 9.11
CA ARG A 163 11.63 -9.77 8.77
C ARG A 163 12.08 -8.72 9.81
N VAL A 164 11.97 -9.05 11.09
CA VAL A 164 12.33 -8.15 12.20
C VAL A 164 13.82 -7.77 12.20
N PHE A 165 14.67 -8.55 11.54
CA PHE A 165 16.12 -8.33 11.49
C PHE A 165 16.60 -7.73 10.16
N ILE A 166 15.76 -7.70 9.11
CA ILE A 166 16.18 -7.25 7.78
C ILE A 166 16.74 -5.83 7.83
N GLY A 167 16.05 -4.88 8.45
CA GLY A 167 16.53 -3.49 8.54
C GLY A 167 17.89 -3.34 9.22
N LYS A 168 18.12 -4.10 10.30
CA LYS A 168 19.41 -4.11 11.01
C LYS A 168 20.52 -4.72 10.15
N VAL A 169 20.22 -5.83 9.46
CA VAL A 169 21.19 -6.51 8.59
C VAL A 169 21.55 -5.61 7.40
N VAL A 170 20.57 -5.00 6.74
CA VAL A 170 20.78 -4.10 5.60
C VAL A 170 21.62 -2.89 6.01
N ALA A 171 21.28 -2.23 7.13
CA ALA A 171 22.06 -1.09 7.63
C ALA A 171 23.53 -1.46 7.86
N GLN A 172 23.79 -2.63 8.44
CA GLN A 172 25.15 -3.09 8.70
C GLN A 172 25.90 -3.48 7.41
N ILE A 173 25.22 -4.06 6.42
CA ILE A 173 25.84 -4.37 5.11
C ILE A 173 26.26 -3.09 4.42
N ILE A 174 25.40 -2.06 4.43
CA ILE A 174 25.69 -0.75 3.85
C ILE A 174 26.86 -0.08 4.57
N GLU A 175 26.91 -0.15 5.90
CA GLU A 175 28.02 0.41 6.69
C GLU A 175 29.36 -0.24 6.31
N VAL A 176 29.41 -1.57 6.20
CA VAL A 176 30.61 -2.30 5.79
C VAL A 176 30.96 -2.00 4.33
N ALA A 177 29.96 -1.91 3.44
CA ALA A 177 30.18 -1.57 2.04
C ALA A 177 30.78 -0.17 1.87
N ARG A 178 30.27 0.83 2.61
CA ARG A 178 30.84 2.18 2.63
C ARG A 178 32.26 2.21 3.19
N ALA A 179 32.53 1.44 4.25
CA ALA A 179 33.86 1.36 4.84
C ALA A 179 34.89 0.68 3.91
N GLU A 180 34.47 -0.34 3.15
CA GLU A 180 35.31 -1.03 2.16
C GLU A 180 35.30 -0.35 0.78
N GLY A 181 34.56 0.76 0.59
CA GLY A 181 34.49 1.50 -0.67
C GLY A 181 33.77 0.75 -1.80
N VAL A 182 32.88 -0.17 -1.46
CA VAL A 182 32.15 -1.02 -2.42
C VAL A 182 31.03 -0.22 -3.09
N THR A 183 31.05 -0.21 -4.43
CA THR A 183 30.08 0.52 -5.26
C THR A 183 28.86 -0.32 -5.65
N GLU A 184 28.92 -1.64 -5.51
CA GLU A 184 27.80 -2.56 -5.82
C GLU A 184 27.83 -3.78 -4.88
N ILE A 185 26.67 -4.15 -4.33
CA ILE A 185 26.55 -5.30 -3.42
C ILE A 185 26.32 -6.59 -4.22
N THR A 186 27.31 -7.49 -4.19
CA THR A 186 27.25 -8.81 -4.84
C THR A 186 26.92 -9.93 -3.83
N PRO A 187 26.42 -11.10 -4.29
CA PRO A 187 26.20 -12.27 -3.44
C PRO A 187 27.45 -12.72 -2.68
N GLU A 188 28.64 -12.59 -3.26
CA GLU A 188 29.92 -12.99 -2.66
C GLU A 188 30.33 -12.02 -1.55
N PHE A 189 30.00 -10.73 -1.69
CA PHE A 189 30.19 -9.76 -0.62
C PHE A 189 29.33 -10.11 0.60
N LEU A 190 28.07 -10.51 0.38
CA LEU A 190 27.19 -10.94 1.46
C LEU A 190 27.69 -12.19 2.18
N ASP A 191 28.23 -13.17 1.46
CA ASP A 191 28.81 -14.38 2.07
C ASP A 191 30.03 -14.01 2.92
N ARG A 192 30.90 -13.12 2.43
CA ARG A 192 32.07 -12.65 3.17
C ARG A 192 31.70 -11.92 4.46
N VAL A 193 30.70 -11.04 4.41
CA VAL A 193 30.20 -10.31 5.60
C VAL A 193 29.61 -11.29 6.61
N ARG A 194 28.92 -12.34 6.14
CA ARG A 194 28.39 -13.41 6.99
C ARG A 194 29.49 -14.27 7.61
N ASP A 195 30.50 -14.66 6.86
CA ASP A 195 31.61 -15.49 7.33
C ASP A 195 32.49 -14.73 8.34
N LYS A 196 32.77 -13.45 8.09
CA LYS A 196 33.42 -12.56 9.07
C LYS A 196 32.64 -12.51 10.39
N ARG A 197 31.30 -12.51 10.35
CA ARG A 197 30.45 -12.57 11.57
C ARG A 197 30.50 -13.91 12.27
N ALA A 198 30.40 -15.02 11.53
CA ALA A 198 30.46 -16.36 12.12
C ALA A 198 31.80 -16.58 12.86
N GLN A 199 32.90 -16.06 12.31
CA GLN A 199 34.22 -16.09 12.93
C GLN A 199 34.32 -15.17 14.17
N GLN A 200 33.65 -14.01 14.18
CA GLN A 200 33.63 -13.10 15.33
C GLN A 200 32.74 -13.59 16.47
N GLU A 201 31.57 -14.18 16.19
CA GLU A 201 30.68 -14.78 17.19
C GLU A 201 31.27 -16.07 17.78
N GLY A 202 31.90 -16.92 16.96
CA GLY A 202 32.62 -18.10 17.43
C GLY A 202 33.82 -17.77 18.34
N ARG A 203 34.37 -16.55 18.24
CA ARG A 203 35.42 -16.03 19.14
C ARG A 203 34.89 -15.43 20.44
N ARG A 204 33.60 -15.05 20.48
CA ARG A 204 32.93 -14.46 21.65
C ARG A 204 32.33 -15.49 22.60
N LEU A 205 32.16 -16.73 22.12
CA LEU A 205 31.61 -17.88 22.86
C LEU A 205 32.71 -18.83 23.37
N ARG A 206 33.99 -18.43 23.27
CA ARG A 206 35.13 -19.11 23.90
C ARG A 206 35.68 -18.29 25.05
#